data_AF-A0A9N9X6E5-F1
#
_entry.id   AF-A0A9N9X6E5-F1
#
_cell.length_a   1.000
_cell.length_b   1.000
_cell.length_c   1.000
_cell.angle_alpha   90.00
_cell.angle_beta   90.00
_cell.angle_gamma   90.00
#
_symmetry.space_group_name_H-M   'P 1'
#
loop_
_entity.id
_entity.type
_entity.pdbx_description
1 polymer ?
#
loop_
_entity_poly.entity_id
_entity_poly.type
_entity_poly.pdbx_seq_one_letter_code
_entity_poly.pdbx_strand_id
1 'polypeptide(L)'
;MSREKQLITPLKEARRFMIDCFKAVGSNQAHAEIVSDNLLEADYRGHYTHGMNRLEKYIKYLQHGLVNPNAVPTIDKETEATAVVNGNNGFGAVVGQYCMNLAMEKAKNTGIGLVVCHRK
;
A
#
# COMPACT_ATOMS: atom_id res chain seq x y z
N MET A 1 6.92 18.50 -32.47
CA MET A 1 6.73 17.35 -31.56
C MET A 1 5.33 16.84 -31.73
N SER A 2 5.15 15.69 -32.39
CA SER A 2 3.84 15.04 -32.50
C SER A 2 3.33 14.73 -31.09
N ARG A 3 2.11 15.13 -30.75
CA ARG A 3 1.46 14.65 -29.53
C ARG A 3 1.36 13.14 -29.65
N GLU A 4 2.15 12.41 -28.86
CA GLU A 4 1.93 10.98 -28.69
C GLU A 4 0.48 10.76 -28.30
N LYS A 5 -0.16 9.76 -28.92
CA LYS A 5 -1.54 9.41 -28.64
C LYS A 5 -1.64 9.03 -27.17
N GLN A 6 -2.31 9.85 -26.35
CA GLN A 6 -2.62 9.47 -24.97
C GLN A 6 -3.56 8.27 -25.02
N LEU A 7 -3.05 7.13 -24.56
CA LEU A 7 -3.86 5.92 -24.38
C LEU A 7 -4.63 6.05 -23.06
N ILE A 8 -5.95 5.98 -23.16
CA ILE A 8 -6.85 6.04 -22.01
C ILE A 8 -7.25 4.60 -21.66
N THR A 9 -7.13 4.24 -20.39
CA THR A 9 -7.52 2.92 -19.88
C THR A 9 -8.59 3.07 -18.80
N PRO A 10 -9.66 2.25 -18.79
CA PRO A 10 -10.63 2.26 -17.70
C PRO A 10 -9.98 1.95 -16.34
N LEU A 11 -10.38 2.65 -15.27
CA LEU A 11 -9.85 2.45 -13.92
C LEU A 11 -9.94 0.98 -13.46
N LYS A 12 -11.04 0.30 -13.79
CA LYS A 12 -11.25 -1.12 -13.47
C LYS A 12 -10.21 -2.03 -14.12
N GLU A 13 -9.83 -1.74 -15.37
CA GLU A 13 -8.83 -2.52 -16.09
C GLU A 13 -7.42 -2.28 -15.54
N ALA A 14 -7.06 -1.03 -15.25
CA ALA A 14 -5.80 -0.70 -14.61
C ALA A 14 -5.67 -1.37 -13.23
N ARG A 15 -6.74 -1.33 -12.43
CA ARG A 15 -6.82 -2.01 -11.13
C ARG A 15 -6.62 -3.52 -11.26
N ARG A 16 -7.39 -4.17 -12.13
CA ARG A 16 -7.28 -5.63 -12.39
C ARG A 16 -5.86 -6.00 -12.79
N PHE A 17 -5.28 -5.28 -13.74
CA PHE A 17 -3.92 -5.54 -14.22
C PHE A 17 -2.87 -5.45 -13.11
N MET A 18 -2.91 -4.40 -12.28
CA MET A 18 -1.99 -4.26 -11.15
C MET A 18 -2.14 -5.40 -10.14
N ILE A 19 -3.37 -5.80 -9.82
CA ILE A 19 -3.65 -6.94 -8.93
C ILE A 19 -3.06 -8.23 -9.50
N ASP A 20 -3.30 -8.52 -10.79
CA ASP A 20 -2.79 -9.70 -11.47
C ASP A 20 -1.24 -9.73 -11.43
N CYS A 21 -0.59 -8.59 -11.68
CA CYS A 21 0.86 -8.46 -11.59
C CYS A 21 1.40 -8.76 -10.19
N PHE A 22 0.79 -8.21 -9.14
CA PHE A 22 1.23 -8.48 -7.76
C PHE A 22 1.05 -9.94 -7.35
N LYS A 23 -0.08 -10.55 -7.75
CA LYS A 23 -0.34 -11.97 -7.48
C LYS A 23 0.64 -12.88 -8.21
N ALA A 24 0.99 -12.55 -9.45
CA ALA A 24 1.97 -13.30 -10.23
C ALA A 24 3.36 -13.38 -9.57
N VAL A 25 3.68 -12.45 -8.66
CA VAL A 25 4.93 -12.44 -7.90
C VAL A 25 4.74 -12.70 -6.39
N GLY A 26 3.64 -13.35 -6.02
CA GLY A 26 3.48 -13.97 -4.70
C GLY A 26 2.69 -13.18 -3.65
N SER A 27 2.11 -12.03 -3.99
CA SER A 27 1.19 -11.31 -3.10
C SER A 27 -0.16 -12.00 -2.99
N ASN A 28 -0.69 -12.06 -1.77
CA ASN A 28 -2.07 -12.46 -1.55
C ASN A 28 -3.05 -11.42 -2.12
N GLN A 29 -4.32 -11.82 -2.29
CA GLN A 29 -5.38 -11.00 -2.89
C GLN A 29 -5.55 -9.66 -2.16
N ALA A 30 -5.67 -9.68 -0.83
CA ALA A 30 -5.95 -8.49 -0.04
C ALA A 30 -4.84 -7.44 -0.15
N HIS A 31 -3.58 -7.86 -0.06
CA HIS A 31 -2.44 -6.95 -0.20
C HIS A 31 -2.30 -6.42 -1.63
N ALA A 32 -2.50 -7.27 -2.63
CA ALA A 32 -2.50 -6.85 -4.03
C ALA A 32 -3.56 -5.77 -4.30
N GLU A 33 -4.76 -5.93 -3.74
CA GLU A 33 -5.84 -4.94 -3.82
C GLU A 33 -5.46 -3.62 -3.16
N ILE A 34 -5.00 -3.64 -1.90
CA ILE A 34 -4.64 -2.43 -1.15
C ILE A 34 -3.56 -1.63 -1.89
N VAL A 35 -2.51 -2.29 -2.36
CA VAL A 35 -1.41 -1.61 -3.07
C VAL A 35 -1.89 -1.08 -4.43
N SER A 36 -2.66 -1.88 -5.18
CA SER A 36 -3.19 -1.45 -6.48
C SER A 36 -4.14 -0.27 -6.35
N ASP A 37 -5.00 -0.26 -5.32
CA ASP A 37 -5.90 0.85 -5.02
C ASP A 37 -5.10 2.11 -4.67
N ASN A 38 -4.06 1.99 -3.85
CA ASN A 38 -3.21 3.14 -3.51
C ASN A 38 -2.52 3.75 -4.74
N LEU A 39 -2.00 2.92 -5.65
CA LEU A 39 -1.39 3.40 -6.90
C LEU A 39 -2.43 4.01 -7.85
N LEU A 40 -3.58 3.37 -8.00
CA LEU A 40 -4.66 3.85 -8.87
C LEU A 40 -5.20 5.20 -8.39
N GLU A 41 -5.40 5.34 -7.09
CA GLU A 41 -5.83 6.57 -6.43
C GLU A 41 -4.83 7.72 -6.63
N ALA A 42 -3.52 7.43 -6.70
CA ALA A 42 -2.52 8.43 -7.01
C ALA A 42 -2.65 8.91 -8.46
N ASP A 43 -2.78 8.01 -9.45
CA ASP A 43 -3.00 8.39 -10.84
C ASP A 43 -4.32 9.14 -11.03
N TYR A 44 -5.39 8.66 -10.41
CA TYR A 44 -6.72 9.28 -10.51
C TYR A 44 -6.73 10.71 -9.95
N ARG A 45 -5.94 10.99 -8.90
CA ARG A 45 -5.78 12.33 -8.33
C ARG A 45 -4.71 13.19 -9.03
N GLY A 46 -4.09 12.69 -10.10
CA GLY A 46 -3.07 13.43 -10.86
C GLY A 46 -1.66 13.40 -10.25
N HIS A 47 -1.40 12.53 -9.27
CA HIS A 47 -0.08 12.29 -8.68
C HIS A 47 0.67 11.18 -9.42
N TYR A 48 0.89 11.37 -10.72
CA TYR A 48 1.47 10.35 -11.61
C TYR A 48 2.87 9.87 -11.21
N THR A 49 3.60 10.59 -10.35
CA THR A 49 4.88 10.15 -9.80
C THR A 49 4.75 9.05 -8.73
N HIS A 50 3.53 8.71 -8.31
CA HIS A 50 3.23 7.76 -7.24
C HIS A 50 2.18 6.70 -7.63
N GLY A 51 1.73 6.67 -8.89
CA GLY A 51 0.72 5.74 -9.37
C GLY A 51 1.28 4.51 -10.07
N MET A 52 0.63 4.07 -11.15
CA MET A 52 0.94 2.84 -11.88
C MET A 52 2.38 2.79 -12.40
N ASN A 53 3.02 3.94 -12.62
CA ASN A 53 4.45 3.99 -12.99
C ASN A 53 5.39 3.37 -11.93
N ARG A 54 4.94 3.19 -10.68
CA ARG A 54 5.69 2.51 -9.63
C ARG A 54 5.55 1.00 -9.66
N LEU A 55 4.60 0.45 -10.42
CA LEU A 55 4.29 -0.98 -10.44
C LEU A 55 5.55 -1.83 -10.68
N GLU A 56 6.29 -1.55 -11.75
CA GLU A 56 7.51 -2.28 -12.11
C GLU A 56 8.53 -2.31 -10.95
N LYS A 57 8.69 -1.19 -10.24
CA LYS A 57 9.59 -1.08 -9.11
C LYS A 57 9.15 -1.97 -7.94
N TYR A 58 7.86 -1.99 -7.62
CA TYR A 58 7.34 -2.90 -6.59
C TYR A 58 7.50 -4.37 -6.98
N ILE A 59 7.26 -4.72 -8.25
CA ILE A 59 7.47 -6.08 -8.76
C ILE A 59 8.93 -6.51 -8.57
N LYS A 60 9.88 -5.65 -8.93
CA LYS A 60 11.32 -5.90 -8.70
C LYS A 60 11.66 -6.09 -7.23
N TYR A 61 11.04 -5.33 -6.32
CA TYR A 61 11.25 -5.50 -4.88
C TYR A 61 10.79 -6.86 -4.37
N LEU A 62 9.69 -7.38 -4.89
CA LEU A 62 9.18 -8.70 -4.52
C LEU A 62 10.06 -9.82 -5.08
N GLN A 63 10.45 -9.71 -6.36
CA GLN A 63 11.35 -10.66 -7.01
C GLN A 63 12.72 -10.75 -6.33
N HIS A 64 13.22 -9.63 -5.78
CA HIS A 64 14.49 -9.58 -5.05
C HIS A 64 14.34 -9.86 -3.55
N GLY A 65 13.15 -10.22 -3.05
CA GLY A 65 12.93 -10.49 -1.63
C GLY A 65 13.12 -9.28 -0.71
N LEU A 66 13.05 -8.06 -1.25
CA LEU A 66 13.25 -6.82 -0.49
C LEU A 66 12.02 -6.42 0.33
N VAL A 67 10.85 -6.96 -0.03
CA VAL A 67 9.55 -6.77 0.64
C VAL A 67 8.93 -8.15 0.84
N ASN A 68 8.36 -8.39 2.01
CA ASN A 68 7.55 -9.58 2.25
C ASN A 68 6.13 -9.33 1.70
N PRO A 69 5.72 -10.02 0.62
CA PRO A 69 4.42 -9.79 -0.03
C PRO A 69 3.22 -10.07 0.88
N ASN A 70 3.40 -10.89 1.92
CA ASN A 70 2.34 -11.41 2.77
C ASN A 70 2.56 -11.03 4.25
N ALA A 71 3.34 -9.99 4.52
CA ALA A 71 3.60 -9.53 5.88
C ALA A 71 2.31 -9.03 6.56
N VAL A 72 2.07 -9.48 7.78
CA VAL A 72 0.98 -9.00 8.63
C VAL A 72 1.59 -8.04 9.65
N PRO A 73 1.16 -6.76 9.71
CA PRO A 73 1.64 -5.82 10.72
C PRO A 73 1.32 -6.29 12.14
N THR A 74 2.21 -6.03 13.09
CA THR A 74 2.05 -6.40 14.50
C THR A 74 2.29 -5.20 15.42
N ILE A 75 1.64 -5.18 16.58
CA ILE A 75 1.82 -4.12 17.58
C ILE A 75 2.95 -4.52 18.53
N ASP A 76 4.00 -3.71 18.60
CA ASP A 76 5.13 -3.90 19.52
C ASP A 76 4.88 -3.23 20.87
N LYS A 77 4.20 -2.08 20.87
CA LYS A 77 3.86 -1.30 22.07
C LYS A 77 2.53 -0.60 21.89
N GLU A 78 1.78 -0.48 22.97
CA GLU A 78 0.44 0.11 22.95
C GLU A 78 0.11 0.86 24.24
N THR A 79 -0.57 1.99 24.10
CA THR A 79 -1.33 2.69 25.15
C THR A 79 -2.74 2.96 24.63
N GLU A 80 -3.60 3.58 25.45
CA GLU A 80 -4.95 3.96 25.01
C GLU A 80 -4.95 4.86 23.76
N ALA A 81 -4.03 5.82 23.69
CA ALA A 81 -3.97 6.82 22.62
C ALA A 81 -2.83 6.61 21.60
N THR A 82 -1.87 5.72 21.87
CA THR A 82 -0.68 5.54 21.02
C THR A 82 -0.34 4.08 20.73
N ALA A 83 0.34 3.81 19.60
CA ALA A 83 0.94 2.49 19.32
C ALA A 83 2.20 2.57 18.46
N VAL A 84 3.06 1.56 18.61
CA VAL A 84 4.21 1.30 17.74
C VAL A 84 3.97 -0.01 16.99
N VAL A 85 3.97 0.04 15.66
CA VAL A 85 3.69 -1.10 14.78
C VAL A 85 4.96 -1.56 14.06
N ASN A 86 5.26 -2.87 14.13
CA ASN A 86 6.22 -3.48 13.21
C ASN A 86 5.50 -3.86 11.92
N GLY A 87 5.97 -3.31 10.79
CA GLY A 87 5.46 -3.61 9.47
C GLY A 87 5.93 -4.95 8.90
N ASN A 88 6.84 -5.65 9.58
CA ASN A 88 7.35 -6.98 9.19
C ASN A 88 7.85 -7.02 7.74
N ASN A 89 8.48 -5.92 7.32
CA ASN A 89 8.97 -5.67 5.96
C ASN A 89 7.88 -5.80 4.86
N GLY A 90 6.62 -5.51 5.19
CA GLY A 90 5.50 -5.53 4.26
C GLY A 90 5.42 -4.31 3.34
N PHE A 91 4.40 -4.30 2.48
CA PHE A 91 4.08 -3.14 1.66
C PHE A 91 3.73 -1.93 2.53
N GLY A 92 4.29 -0.77 2.20
CA GLY A 92 3.99 0.48 2.90
C GLY A 92 2.49 0.81 2.93
N ALA A 93 1.76 0.55 1.83
CA ALA A 93 0.31 0.79 1.77
C ALA A 93 -0.48 -0.14 2.73
N VAL A 94 -0.07 -1.40 2.86
CA VAL A 94 -0.71 -2.37 3.78
C VAL A 94 -0.44 -1.99 5.23
N VAL A 95 0.82 -1.70 5.57
CA VAL A 95 1.22 -1.24 6.91
C VAL A 95 0.53 0.08 7.26
N GLY A 96 0.48 1.02 6.32
CA GLY A 96 -0.16 2.33 6.49
C GLY A 96 -1.66 2.23 6.73
N GLN A 97 -2.36 1.37 5.98
CA GLN A 97 -3.80 1.14 6.19
C GLN A 97 -4.08 0.54 7.57
N TYR A 98 -3.28 -0.45 7.99
CA TYR A 98 -3.36 -1.01 9.35
C TYR A 98 -3.15 0.06 10.42
N CYS A 99 -2.08 0.85 10.31
CA CYS A 99 -1.78 1.91 11.28
C CYS A 99 -2.87 2.97 11.34
N MET A 100 -3.43 3.36 10.18
CA MET A 100 -4.48 4.37 10.13
C MET A 100 -5.78 3.86 10.76
N ASN A 101 -6.16 2.60 10.51
CA ASN A 101 -7.32 1.99 11.15
C ASN A 101 -7.17 1.97 12.68
N LEU A 102 -5.99 1.57 13.18
CA LEU A 102 -5.69 1.57 14.61
C LEU A 102 -5.71 3.00 15.20
N ALA A 103 -5.16 3.99 14.49
CA ALA A 103 -5.18 5.38 14.93
C ALA A 103 -6.61 5.93 15.03
N MET A 104 -7.47 5.63 14.04
CA MET A 104 -8.87 6.02 14.05
C MET A 104 -9.64 5.36 15.20
N GLU A 105 -9.39 4.09 15.48
CA GLU A 105 -10.00 3.38 16.62
C GLU A 105 -9.63 4.04 17.95
N LYS A 106 -8.34 4.29 18.17
CA LYS A 106 -7.85 4.97 19.39
C LYS A 106 -8.45 6.36 19.54
N ALA A 107 -8.43 7.16 18.48
CA ALA A 107 -8.96 8.51 18.47
C ALA A 107 -10.46 8.58 18.83
N LYS A 108 -11.26 7.56 18.47
CA LYS A 108 -12.68 7.49 18.87
C LYS A 108 -12.86 7.40 20.38
N ASN A 109 -11.93 6.74 21.09
CA ASN A 109 -12.04 6.48 22.52
C ASN A 109 -11.39 7.59 23.38
N THR A 110 -10.32 8.21 22.87
CA THR A 110 -9.47 9.13 23.65
C THR A 110 -9.41 10.55 23.08
N GLY A 111 -10.03 10.80 21.92
CA GLY A 111 -9.95 12.06 21.17
C GLY A 111 -8.73 12.19 20.26
N ILE A 112 -7.65 11.42 20.49
CA ILE A 112 -6.43 11.41 19.67
C ILE A 112 -5.86 9.99 19.50
N GLY A 113 -5.41 9.67 18.30
CA GLY A 113 -4.70 8.43 18.00
C GLY A 113 -3.38 8.72 17.29
N LEU A 114 -2.27 8.30 17.88
CA LEU A 114 -0.93 8.40 17.27
C LEU A 114 -0.33 7.02 17.08
N VAL A 115 -0.17 6.60 15.82
CA VAL A 115 0.47 5.32 15.48
C VAL A 115 1.69 5.59 14.63
N VAL A 116 2.83 5.04 15.05
CA VAL A 116 4.07 5.04 14.28
C VAL A 116 4.41 3.62 13.86
N CYS A 117 5.11 3.45 12.75
CA CYS A 117 5.57 2.14 12.31
C CYS A 117 7.07 2.11 11.98
N HIS A 118 7.65 0.93 12.09
CA HIS A 118 9.01 0.64 11.64
C HIS A 118 9.09 -0.72 10.95
N ARG A 119 10.28 -1.03 10.44
CA ARG A 119 10.64 -2.28 9.81
C ARG A 119 11.75 -2.93 10.66
N LYS A 120 11.38 -3.71 11.68
CA LYS A 120 12.34 -4.56 12.40
C LYS A 120 12.18 -6.00 11.95
#